data_AF-A0A1I6P644-F1
#
_entry.id   AF-A0A1I6P644-F1
#
_cell.length_a   1.000
_cell.length_b   1.000
_cell.length_c   1.000
_cell.angle_alpha   90.00
_cell.angle_beta   90.00
_cell.angle_gamma   90.00
#
_symmetry.space_group_name_H-M   'P 1'
#
loop_
_entity.id
_entity.type
_entity.pdbx_description
1 polymer ?
#
loop_
_entity_poly.entity_id
_entity_poly.type
_entity_poly.pdbx_seq_one_letter_code
_entity_poly.pdbx_strand_id
1 'polypeptide(L)'
;MLGMKRKQRKDKVEHTITSLEHYSREYLLQMIGSTAGLGKVEVELSFVKDAIHHVSDILKRQSEDNLAFTEEVTATMSEIETTIEENVRRAEDIFERIEAVTLTTEESLSHIKRMSDICLQVTKGNETVNTHLDQLLAKVEKIGEIVKVIEGIADQTNLLALNASIEAARAGEAGKGFAVVSDEIRKLAENTKTSLTEFETFKQEIEHVSNNSVESLTMINQSMVQIPNAVEQVTAGLSGNYGAIDHIKIDMESFVASFQQVSSSATSVTDAVKGKVDEEEKLAKMMDGLMGQMSELDLVRQQMRTLDVDIIQQNQAAYQQFLSENNPIQPEELIHILTSALKQHEHWLDTLSDIVELNQRLPIQTDSHHCAFGHYYQALEIIDPVLTPIWQAVEKEHDALHESSHDILANVGKEEAKQQVALEKTRKISKQLSAHINKMINHLQSQRQTV
;
A
#
# COMPACT_ATOMS: atom_id res chain seq x y z
N MET A 1 45.96 92.31 37.96
CA MET A 1 44.87 91.88 37.04
C MET A 1 45.32 90.99 35.87
N LEU A 2 46.42 91.29 35.16
CA LEU A 2 46.88 90.46 34.02
C LEU A 2 47.30 89.02 34.39
N GLY A 3 47.89 88.80 35.57
CA GLY A 3 48.27 87.45 36.05
C GLY A 3 47.06 86.55 36.37
N MET A 4 45.98 87.11 36.92
CA MET A 4 44.74 86.36 37.21
C MET A 4 44.00 85.94 35.95
N LYS A 5 43.92 86.82 34.92
CA LYS A 5 43.30 86.47 33.63
C LYS A 5 44.11 85.42 32.85
N ARG A 6 45.44 85.42 32.94
CA ARG A 6 46.30 84.37 32.35
C ARG A 6 46.16 83.04 33.08
N LYS A 7 46.08 83.06 34.41
CA LYS A 7 45.84 81.86 35.23
C LYS A 7 44.46 81.26 34.94
N GLN A 8 43.39 82.06 34.98
CA GLN A 8 42.04 81.60 34.61
C GLN A 8 41.94 81.05 33.18
N ARG A 9 42.69 81.62 32.21
CA ARG A 9 42.72 81.10 30.84
C ARG A 9 43.49 79.78 30.75
N LYS A 10 44.57 79.62 31.52
CA LYS A 10 45.35 78.37 31.61
C LYS A 10 44.52 77.27 32.30
N ASP A 11 43.89 77.57 33.43
CA ASP A 11 43.01 76.64 34.16
C ASP A 11 41.82 76.19 33.29
N LYS A 12 41.26 77.08 32.46
CA LYS A 12 40.17 76.73 31.51
C LYS A 12 40.65 75.84 30.37
N VAL A 13 41.88 76.04 29.87
CA VAL A 13 42.47 75.19 28.82
C VAL A 13 42.81 73.82 29.39
N GLU A 14 43.42 73.74 30.57
CA GLU A 14 43.69 72.48 31.27
C GLU A 14 42.40 71.70 31.54
N HIS A 15 41.35 72.36 32.06
CA HIS A 15 40.05 71.71 32.26
C HIS A 15 39.43 71.19 30.96
N THR A 16 39.58 71.93 29.84
CA THR A 16 39.06 71.48 28.53
C THR A 16 39.83 70.27 28.00
N ILE A 17 41.16 70.26 28.15
CA ILE A 17 42.01 69.13 27.76
C ILE A 17 41.64 67.88 28.56
N THR A 18 41.55 67.97 29.88
CA THR A 18 41.14 66.84 30.74
C THR A 18 39.74 66.33 30.41
N SER A 19 38.80 67.23 30.07
CA SER A 19 37.46 66.81 29.64
C SER A 19 37.46 66.08 28.28
N LEU A 20 38.34 66.50 27.36
CA LEU A 20 38.50 65.86 26.05
C LEU A 20 39.17 64.49 26.19
N GLU A 21 40.19 64.38 27.05
CA GLU A 21 40.85 63.11 27.37
C GLU A 21 39.86 62.10 27.96
N HIS A 22 39.01 62.54 28.90
CA HIS A 22 37.96 61.69 29.45
C HIS A 22 36.95 61.23 28.38
N TYR A 23 36.48 62.14 27.51
CA TYR A 23 35.54 61.79 26.44
C TYR A 23 36.15 60.85 25.40
N SER A 24 37.38 61.12 24.95
CA SER A 24 38.11 60.26 24.00
C SER A 24 38.28 58.85 24.55
N ARG A 25 38.56 58.74 25.86
CA ARG A 25 38.69 57.47 26.54
C ARG A 25 37.39 56.68 26.59
N GLU A 26 36.30 57.30 27.05
CA GLU A 26 34.98 56.68 27.06
C GLU A 26 34.55 56.23 25.66
N TYR A 27 34.83 57.04 24.64
CA TYR A 27 34.54 56.71 23.25
C TYR A 27 35.32 55.48 22.76
N LEU A 28 36.63 55.39 23.05
CA LEU A 28 37.45 54.24 22.67
C LEU A 28 36.98 52.94 23.36
N LEU A 29 36.66 53.00 24.66
CA LEU A 29 36.13 51.87 25.42
C LEU A 29 34.75 51.44 24.90
N GLN A 30 33.87 52.40 24.60
CA GLN A 30 32.57 52.12 24.00
C GLN A 30 32.70 51.50 22.61
N MET A 31 33.70 51.89 21.82
CA MET A 31 33.95 51.32 20.50
C MET A 31 34.38 49.84 20.60
N ILE A 32 35.27 49.50 21.54
CA ILE A 32 35.66 48.10 21.81
C ILE A 32 34.46 47.27 22.30
N GLY A 33 33.63 47.85 23.17
CA GLY A 33 32.39 47.19 23.62
C GLY A 33 31.38 46.95 22.49
N SER A 34 31.34 47.86 21.50
CA SER A 34 30.45 47.73 20.34
C SER A 34 30.96 46.69 19.33
N THR A 35 32.28 46.60 19.11
CA THR A 35 32.88 45.56 18.26
C THR A 35 32.75 44.17 18.86
N ALA A 36 32.87 44.06 20.19
CA ALA A 36 32.59 42.81 20.90
C ALA A 36 31.17 42.25 20.64
N GLY A 37 30.20 43.11 20.32
CA GLY A 37 28.87 42.69 19.88
C GLY A 37 28.85 42.08 18.48
N LEU A 38 29.79 42.47 17.59
CA LEU A 38 29.86 41.99 16.22
C LEU A 38 30.25 40.51 16.15
N GLY A 39 31.27 40.09 16.92
CA GLY A 39 31.67 38.69 17.01
C GLY A 39 30.53 37.77 17.49
N LYS A 40 29.65 38.26 18.39
CA LYS A 40 28.45 37.52 18.80
C LYS A 40 27.47 37.33 17.63
N VAL A 41 27.19 38.38 16.88
CA VAL A 41 26.26 38.31 15.73
C VAL A 41 26.84 37.42 14.62
N GLU A 42 28.15 37.43 14.39
CA GLU A 42 28.80 36.53 13.41
C GLU A 42 28.53 35.06 13.73
N VAL A 43 28.65 34.68 15.00
CA VAL A 43 28.40 33.32 15.50
C VAL A 43 26.92 32.95 15.34
N GLU A 44 26.00 33.86 15.67
CA GLU A 44 24.57 33.64 15.49
C GLU A 44 24.22 33.46 14.00
N LEU A 45 24.82 34.23 13.09
CA LEU A 45 24.64 34.08 11.65
C LEU A 45 25.17 32.72 11.15
N SER A 46 26.33 32.28 11.65
CA SER A 46 26.87 30.95 11.32
C SER A 46 25.93 29.83 11.79
N PHE A 47 25.38 29.95 13.00
CA PHE A 47 24.44 28.98 13.54
C PHE A 47 23.15 28.90 12.71
N VAL A 48 22.56 30.04 12.35
CA VAL A 48 21.37 30.10 11.49
C VAL A 48 21.66 29.53 10.11
N LYS A 49 22.82 29.84 9.52
CA LYS A 49 23.25 29.27 8.23
C LYS A 49 23.29 27.74 8.28
N ASP A 50 23.94 27.17 9.29
CA ASP A 50 24.07 25.71 9.42
C ASP A 50 22.69 25.05 9.64
N ALA A 51 21.80 25.69 10.40
CA ALA A 51 20.43 25.22 10.59
C ALA A 51 19.63 25.21 9.27
N ILE A 52 19.74 26.27 8.44
CA ILE A 52 19.08 26.31 7.14
C ILE A 52 19.66 25.25 6.19
N HIS A 53 20.98 25.04 6.19
CA HIS A 53 21.62 23.97 5.39
C HIS A 53 21.02 22.61 5.74
N HIS A 54 20.90 22.32 7.04
CA HIS A 54 20.40 21.05 7.52
C HIS A 54 18.94 20.82 7.12
N VAL A 55 18.08 21.82 7.29
CA VAL A 55 16.67 21.76 6.86
C VAL A 55 16.56 21.59 5.34
N SER A 56 17.39 22.30 4.56
CA SER A 56 17.42 22.17 3.11
C SER A 56 17.81 20.76 2.66
N ASP A 57 18.80 20.13 3.29
CA ASP A 57 19.18 18.75 2.97
C ASP A 57 18.06 17.74 3.26
N ILE A 58 17.34 17.93 4.38
CA ILE A 58 16.19 17.09 4.74
C ILE A 58 15.08 17.25 3.70
N LEU A 59 14.71 18.49 3.36
CA LEU A 59 13.67 18.77 2.37
C LEU A 59 14.03 18.19 1.00
N LYS A 60 15.31 18.22 0.61
CA LYS A 60 15.77 17.63 -0.65
C LYS A 60 15.49 16.14 -0.73
N ARG A 61 15.91 15.41 0.31
CA ARG A 61 15.70 13.96 0.36
C ARG A 61 14.21 13.63 0.39
N GLN A 62 13.44 14.36 1.18
CA GLN A 62 12.00 14.17 1.26
C GLN A 62 11.31 14.43 -0.09
N SER A 63 11.77 15.42 -0.86
CA SER A 63 11.27 15.71 -2.20
C SER A 63 11.59 14.59 -3.19
N GLU A 64 12.83 14.07 -3.16
CA GLU A 64 13.24 12.91 -3.97
C GLU A 64 12.41 11.66 -3.64
N ASP A 65 12.17 11.38 -2.36
CA ASP A 65 11.34 10.26 -1.90
C ASP A 65 9.87 10.42 -2.33
N ASN A 66 9.32 11.63 -2.21
CA ASN A 66 7.96 11.91 -2.64
C ASN A 66 7.80 11.76 -4.16
N LEU A 67 8.79 12.20 -4.95
CA LEU A 67 8.75 12.04 -6.40
C LEU A 67 8.73 10.55 -6.78
N ALA A 68 9.59 9.74 -6.19
CA ALA A 68 9.59 8.29 -6.40
C ALA A 68 8.24 7.65 -6.02
N PHE A 69 7.66 8.05 -4.90
CA PHE A 69 6.33 7.61 -4.49
C PHE A 69 5.24 8.02 -5.50
N THR A 70 5.29 9.23 -6.04
CA THR A 70 4.31 9.66 -7.06
C THR A 70 4.43 8.88 -8.37
N GLU A 71 5.65 8.51 -8.79
CA GLU A 71 5.87 7.67 -9.96
C GLU A 71 5.30 6.25 -9.75
N GLU A 72 5.54 5.66 -8.58
CA GLU A 72 5.00 4.34 -8.21
C GLU A 72 3.47 4.34 -8.18
N VAL A 73 2.86 5.34 -7.54
CA VAL A 73 1.39 5.46 -7.51
C VAL A 73 0.83 5.66 -8.93
N THR A 74 1.50 6.43 -9.78
CA THR A 74 1.06 6.63 -11.17
C THR A 74 1.10 5.31 -11.97
N ALA A 75 2.18 4.54 -11.81
CA ALA A 75 2.31 3.23 -12.45
C ALA A 75 1.20 2.26 -11.99
N THR A 76 0.97 2.17 -10.67
CA THR A 76 -0.07 1.31 -10.12
C THR A 76 -1.48 1.73 -10.55
N MET A 77 -1.77 3.03 -10.67
CA MET A 77 -3.05 3.50 -11.21
C MET A 77 -3.25 3.07 -12.67
N SER A 78 -2.20 3.09 -13.50
CA SER A 78 -2.27 2.61 -14.89
C SER A 78 -2.52 1.10 -14.98
N GLU A 79 -1.92 0.31 -14.08
CA GLU A 79 -2.20 -1.12 -13.96
C GLU A 79 -3.65 -1.39 -13.52
N ILE A 80 -4.17 -0.58 -12.58
CA ILE A 80 -5.57 -0.65 -12.15
C ILE A 80 -6.51 -0.35 -13.32
N GLU A 81 -6.24 0.69 -14.12
CA GLU A 81 -7.04 1.00 -15.32
C GLU A 81 -7.06 -0.17 -16.31
N THR A 82 -5.90 -0.76 -16.59
CA THR A 82 -5.79 -1.94 -17.47
C THR A 82 -6.60 -3.11 -16.90
N THR A 83 -6.52 -3.35 -15.59
CA THR A 83 -7.26 -4.40 -14.90
C THR A 83 -8.77 -4.15 -14.95
N ILE A 84 -9.21 -2.90 -14.81
CA ILE A 84 -10.62 -2.52 -14.95
C ILE A 84 -11.12 -2.88 -16.35
N GLU A 85 -10.41 -2.48 -17.41
CA GLU A 85 -10.79 -2.79 -18.79
C GLU A 85 -10.89 -4.30 -19.04
N GLU A 86 -9.92 -5.07 -18.54
CA GLU A 86 -9.96 -6.53 -18.65
C GLU A 86 -11.17 -7.15 -17.95
N ASN A 87 -11.52 -6.68 -16.75
CA ASN A 87 -12.66 -7.21 -16.02
C ASN A 87 -14.00 -6.82 -16.66
N VAL A 88 -14.10 -5.62 -17.24
CA VAL A 88 -15.27 -5.22 -18.02
C VAL A 88 -15.42 -6.12 -19.26
N ARG A 89 -14.35 -6.36 -20.02
CA ARG A 89 -14.37 -7.30 -21.16
C ARG A 89 -14.76 -8.72 -20.73
N ARG A 90 -14.30 -9.18 -19.56
CA ARG A 90 -14.71 -10.48 -19.02
C ARG A 90 -16.19 -10.52 -18.66
N ALA A 91 -16.75 -9.44 -18.13
CA ALA A 91 -18.18 -9.35 -17.86
C ALA A 91 -18.99 -9.44 -19.16
N GLU A 92 -18.53 -8.80 -20.24
CA GLU A 92 -19.15 -8.91 -21.58
C GLU A 92 -19.14 -10.36 -22.10
N ASP A 93 -18.01 -11.09 -21.99
CA ASP A 93 -17.93 -12.52 -22.35
C ASP A 93 -18.90 -13.38 -21.51
N ILE A 94 -19.07 -13.05 -20.22
CA ILE A 94 -20.04 -13.73 -19.36
C ILE A 94 -21.48 -13.45 -19.82
N PHE A 95 -21.81 -12.22 -20.23
CA PHE A 95 -23.13 -11.91 -20.78
C PHE A 95 -23.42 -12.69 -22.07
N GLU A 96 -22.45 -12.83 -22.97
CA GLU A 96 -22.61 -13.65 -24.19
C GLU A 96 -22.85 -15.13 -23.84
N ARG A 97 -22.13 -15.66 -22.85
CA ARG A 97 -22.35 -17.03 -22.35
C ARG A 97 -23.72 -17.20 -21.70
N ILE A 98 -24.20 -16.22 -20.95
CA ILE A 98 -25.54 -16.21 -20.36
C ILE A 98 -26.60 -16.33 -21.45
N GLU A 99 -26.47 -15.58 -22.54
CA GLU A 99 -27.38 -15.64 -23.69
C GLU A 99 -27.37 -17.04 -24.34
N ALA A 100 -26.17 -17.60 -24.57
CA ALA A 100 -26.03 -18.95 -25.12
C ALA A 100 -26.65 -20.04 -24.22
N VAL A 101 -26.47 -19.94 -22.90
CA VAL A 101 -27.08 -20.87 -21.93
C VAL A 101 -28.60 -20.69 -21.90
N THR A 102 -29.11 -19.47 -22.04
CA THR A 102 -30.55 -19.20 -22.10
C THR A 102 -31.17 -19.88 -23.33
N LEU A 103 -30.57 -19.70 -24.51
CA LEU A 103 -31.03 -20.33 -25.75
C LEU A 103 -31.03 -21.86 -25.67
N THR A 104 -29.95 -22.45 -25.16
CA THR A 104 -29.86 -23.92 -25.01
C THR A 104 -30.85 -24.47 -23.99
N THR A 105 -31.20 -23.69 -22.96
CA THR A 105 -32.25 -24.02 -21.99
C THR A 105 -33.64 -23.99 -22.63
N GLU A 106 -33.92 -22.99 -23.49
CA GLU A 106 -35.16 -22.92 -24.30
C GLU A 106 -35.31 -24.12 -25.23
N GLU A 107 -34.25 -24.47 -25.95
CA GLU A 107 -34.21 -25.64 -26.83
C GLU A 107 -34.46 -26.94 -26.04
N SER A 108 -33.85 -27.07 -24.86
CA SER A 108 -34.04 -28.22 -23.97
C SER A 108 -35.50 -28.37 -23.53
N LEU A 109 -36.18 -27.27 -23.17
CA LEU A 109 -37.60 -27.28 -22.85
C LEU A 109 -38.46 -27.73 -24.05
N SER A 110 -38.13 -27.25 -25.25
CA SER A 110 -38.80 -27.66 -26.49
C SER A 110 -38.64 -29.16 -26.75
N HIS A 111 -37.43 -29.70 -26.58
CA HIS A 111 -37.16 -31.13 -26.72
C HIS A 111 -37.93 -31.98 -25.71
N ILE A 112 -38.02 -31.54 -24.45
CA ILE A 112 -38.77 -32.25 -23.41
C ILE A 112 -40.27 -32.26 -23.70
N LYS A 113 -40.83 -31.13 -24.17
CA LYS A 113 -42.23 -31.06 -24.59
C LYS A 113 -42.51 -32.06 -25.72
N ARG A 114 -41.64 -32.10 -26.73
CA ARG A 114 -41.74 -33.06 -27.83
C ARG A 114 -41.60 -34.51 -27.35
N MET A 115 -40.74 -34.79 -26.37
CA MET A 115 -40.62 -36.11 -25.75
C MET A 115 -41.95 -36.55 -25.10
N SER A 116 -42.60 -35.64 -24.38
CA SER A 116 -43.91 -35.88 -23.76
C SER A 116 -44.97 -36.24 -24.81
N ASP A 117 -45.02 -35.49 -25.92
CA ASP A 117 -45.93 -35.76 -27.04
C ASP A 117 -45.67 -37.14 -27.68
N ILE A 118 -44.40 -37.52 -27.88
CA ILE A 118 -44.02 -38.83 -28.41
C ILE A 118 -44.47 -39.95 -27.48
N CYS A 119 -44.29 -39.80 -26.16
CA CYS A 119 -44.72 -40.80 -25.18
C CYS A 119 -46.23 -41.01 -25.24
N LEU A 120 -47.02 -39.93 -25.33
CA LEU A 120 -48.46 -40.00 -25.48
C LEU A 120 -48.87 -40.76 -26.76
N GLN A 121 -48.17 -40.52 -27.87
CA GLN A 121 -48.40 -41.23 -29.13
C GLN A 121 -48.07 -42.73 -29.00
N VAL A 122 -46.99 -43.09 -28.30
CA VAL A 122 -46.63 -44.49 -28.08
C VAL A 122 -47.65 -45.20 -27.20
N THR A 123 -48.13 -44.58 -26.12
CA THR A 123 -49.20 -45.13 -25.27
C THR A 123 -50.46 -45.43 -26.08
N LYS A 124 -50.91 -44.47 -26.91
CA LYS A 124 -52.07 -44.67 -27.80
C LYS A 124 -51.84 -45.76 -28.86
N GLY A 125 -50.62 -45.85 -29.38
CA GLY A 125 -50.21 -46.92 -30.28
C GLY A 125 -50.32 -48.29 -29.62
N ASN A 126 -49.83 -48.43 -28.39
CA ASN A 126 -49.90 -49.67 -27.63
C ASN A 126 -51.34 -50.10 -27.31
N GLU A 127 -52.23 -49.16 -26.96
CA GLU A 127 -53.66 -49.46 -26.77
C GLU A 127 -54.29 -50.07 -28.03
N THR A 128 -53.91 -49.56 -29.20
CA THR A 128 -54.37 -50.08 -30.49
C THR A 128 -53.83 -51.50 -30.74
N VAL A 129 -52.55 -51.75 -30.46
CA VAL A 129 -51.94 -53.08 -30.61
C VAL A 129 -52.57 -54.10 -29.64
N ASN A 130 -52.81 -53.72 -28.38
CA ASN A 130 -53.52 -54.57 -27.42
C ASN A 130 -54.90 -54.97 -27.95
N THR A 131 -55.66 -54.01 -28.49
CA THR A 131 -56.97 -54.29 -29.11
C THR A 131 -56.87 -55.28 -30.26
N HIS A 132 -55.83 -55.18 -31.10
CA HIS A 132 -55.61 -56.14 -32.19
C HIS A 132 -55.22 -57.53 -31.69
N LEU A 133 -54.42 -57.63 -30.63
CA LEU A 133 -54.05 -58.91 -30.01
C LEU A 133 -55.26 -59.61 -29.37
N ASP A 134 -56.11 -58.85 -28.66
CA ASP A 134 -57.36 -59.38 -28.10
C ASP A 134 -58.27 -59.94 -29.20
N GLN A 135 -58.39 -59.23 -30.33
CA GLN A 135 -59.13 -59.70 -31.49
C GLN A 135 -58.51 -60.94 -32.14
N LEU A 136 -57.17 -61.03 -32.19
CA LEU A 136 -56.47 -62.21 -32.71
C LEU A 136 -56.74 -63.42 -31.83
N LEU A 137 -56.57 -63.30 -30.51
CA LEU A 137 -56.83 -64.36 -29.54
C LEU A 137 -58.28 -64.86 -29.64
N ALA A 138 -59.26 -63.96 -29.73
CA ALA A 138 -60.66 -64.32 -29.91
C ALA A 138 -60.93 -65.05 -31.24
N LYS A 139 -60.20 -64.73 -32.32
CA LYS A 139 -60.30 -65.46 -33.59
C LYS A 139 -59.66 -66.84 -33.51
N VAL A 140 -58.51 -66.96 -32.85
CA VAL A 140 -57.80 -68.22 -32.63
C VAL A 140 -58.65 -69.18 -31.79
N GLU A 141 -59.35 -68.66 -30.77
CA GLU A 141 -60.30 -69.43 -29.97
C GLU A 141 -61.44 -70.01 -30.84
N LYS A 142 -62.08 -69.17 -31.67
CA LYS A 142 -63.13 -69.60 -32.62
C LYS A 142 -62.64 -70.65 -33.61
N ILE A 143 -61.41 -70.50 -34.09
CA ILE A 143 -60.78 -71.50 -34.96
C ILE A 143 -60.63 -72.83 -34.20
N GLY A 144 -60.20 -72.79 -32.93
CA GLY A 144 -60.14 -73.98 -32.07
C GLY A 144 -61.50 -74.68 -31.91
N GLU A 145 -62.61 -73.92 -31.83
CA GLU A 145 -63.96 -74.50 -31.84
C GLU A 145 -64.27 -75.24 -33.15
N ILE A 146 -63.90 -74.65 -34.29
CA ILE A 146 -64.08 -75.27 -35.61
C ILE A 146 -63.25 -76.55 -35.74
N VAL A 147 -61.99 -76.53 -35.28
CA VAL A 147 -61.09 -77.69 -35.29
C VAL A 147 -61.70 -78.86 -34.52
N LYS A 148 -62.28 -78.62 -33.34
CA LYS A 148 -62.99 -79.64 -32.56
C LYS A 148 -64.19 -80.24 -33.31
N VAL A 149 -64.93 -79.42 -34.05
CA VAL A 149 -66.04 -79.90 -34.89
C VAL A 149 -65.52 -80.80 -36.01
N ILE A 150 -64.44 -80.40 -36.69
CA ILE A 150 -63.83 -81.20 -37.77
C ILE A 150 -63.24 -82.50 -37.22
N GLU A 151 -62.63 -82.48 -36.04
CA GLU A 151 -62.15 -83.70 -35.37
C GLU A 151 -63.31 -84.66 -35.11
N GLY A 152 -64.44 -84.15 -34.60
CA GLY A 152 -65.66 -84.93 -34.44
C GLY A 152 -66.19 -85.53 -35.74
N ILE A 153 -66.13 -84.77 -36.86
CA ILE A 153 -66.51 -85.27 -38.20
C ILE A 153 -65.55 -86.36 -38.68
N ALA A 154 -64.24 -86.17 -38.48
CA ALA A 154 -63.21 -87.14 -38.86
C ALA A 154 -63.37 -88.43 -38.07
N ASP A 155 -63.61 -88.36 -36.75
CA ASP A 155 -63.89 -89.52 -35.90
C ASP A 155 -65.15 -90.27 -36.34
N GLN A 156 -66.23 -89.54 -36.65
CA GLN A 156 -67.45 -90.13 -37.20
C GLN A 156 -67.21 -90.79 -38.55
N THR A 157 -66.45 -90.15 -39.43
CA THR A 157 -66.13 -90.66 -40.77
C THR A 157 -65.24 -91.90 -40.68
N ASN A 158 -64.29 -91.92 -39.76
CA ASN A 158 -63.45 -93.08 -39.46
C ASN A 158 -64.29 -94.27 -38.96
N LEU A 159 -65.24 -94.02 -38.05
CA LEU A 159 -66.17 -95.04 -37.56
C LEU A 159 -67.11 -95.56 -38.66
N LEU A 160 -67.63 -94.67 -39.52
CA LEU A 160 -68.47 -95.03 -40.66
C LEU A 160 -67.68 -95.88 -41.67
N ALA A 161 -66.45 -95.48 -41.98
CA ALA A 161 -65.55 -96.20 -42.86
C ALA A 161 -65.17 -97.57 -42.30
N LEU A 162 -64.91 -97.67 -40.99
CA LEU A 162 -64.66 -98.95 -40.31
C LEU A 162 -65.86 -99.89 -40.41
N ASN A 163 -67.07 -99.39 -40.13
CA ASN A 163 -68.31 -100.17 -40.28
C ASN A 163 -68.52 -100.63 -41.73
N ALA A 164 -68.21 -99.78 -42.71
CA ALA A 164 -68.26 -100.13 -44.12
C ALA A 164 -67.21 -101.18 -44.52
N SER A 165 -65.97 -101.10 -44.00
CA SER A 165 -64.93 -102.12 -44.21
C SER A 165 -65.34 -103.47 -43.61
N ILE A 166 -65.98 -103.48 -42.43
CA ILE A 166 -66.52 -104.69 -41.80
C ILE A 166 -67.62 -105.32 -42.67
N GLU A 167 -68.58 -104.53 -43.14
CA GLU A 167 -69.69 -105.03 -43.97
C GLU A 167 -69.21 -105.47 -45.37
N ALA A 168 -68.22 -104.79 -45.93
CA ALA A 168 -67.56 -105.19 -47.18
C ALA A 168 -66.81 -106.52 -47.04
N ALA A 169 -66.12 -106.75 -45.92
CA ALA A 169 -65.51 -108.04 -45.62
C ALA A 169 -66.55 -109.16 -45.44
N ARG A 170 -67.72 -108.82 -44.87
CA ARG A 170 -68.85 -109.75 -44.68
C ARG A 170 -69.50 -110.20 -46.00
N ALA A 171 -69.49 -109.34 -47.02
CA ALA A 171 -69.99 -109.63 -48.37
C ALA A 171 -69.04 -110.48 -49.24
N GLY A 172 -67.86 -110.85 -48.74
CA GLY A 172 -66.92 -111.75 -49.44
C GLY A 172 -66.40 -111.19 -50.77
N GLU A 173 -66.43 -112.01 -51.85
CA GLU A 173 -65.94 -111.62 -53.18
C GLU A 173 -66.66 -110.40 -53.77
N ALA A 174 -67.98 -110.24 -53.51
CA ALA A 174 -68.77 -109.13 -54.02
C ALA A 174 -68.47 -107.78 -53.33
N GLY A 175 -67.86 -107.80 -52.14
CA GLY A 175 -67.54 -106.62 -51.34
C GLY A 175 -66.13 -106.05 -51.58
N LYS A 176 -65.27 -106.71 -52.37
CA LYS A 176 -63.86 -106.32 -52.56
C LYS A 176 -63.68 -104.86 -53.01
N GLY A 177 -64.50 -104.37 -53.94
CA GLY A 177 -64.44 -102.98 -54.39
C GLY A 177 -64.84 -101.97 -53.30
N PHE A 178 -65.83 -102.31 -52.49
CA PHE A 178 -66.28 -101.48 -51.36
C PHE A 178 -65.25 -101.46 -50.22
N ALA A 179 -64.57 -102.58 -49.96
CA ALA A 179 -63.52 -102.68 -48.94
C ALA A 179 -62.33 -101.75 -49.25
N VAL A 180 -61.94 -101.63 -50.52
CA VAL A 180 -60.86 -100.71 -50.94
C VAL A 180 -61.27 -99.26 -50.72
N VAL A 181 -62.51 -98.89 -51.08
CA VAL A 181 -63.01 -97.52 -50.90
C VAL A 181 -63.16 -97.18 -49.41
N SER A 182 -63.68 -98.10 -48.59
CA SER A 182 -63.84 -97.85 -47.15
C SER A 182 -62.50 -97.75 -46.43
N ASP A 183 -61.49 -98.55 -46.81
CA ASP A 183 -60.13 -98.40 -46.27
C ASP A 183 -59.46 -97.09 -46.69
N GLU A 184 -59.74 -96.59 -47.90
CA GLU A 184 -59.24 -95.29 -48.35
C GLU A 184 -59.91 -94.12 -47.59
N ILE A 185 -61.24 -94.20 -47.35
CA ILE A 185 -61.96 -93.23 -46.52
C ILE A 185 -61.44 -93.26 -45.07
N ARG A 186 -61.16 -94.46 -44.53
CA ARG A 186 -60.57 -94.63 -43.19
C ARG A 186 -59.22 -93.93 -43.07
N LYS A 187 -58.32 -94.17 -44.04
CA LYS A 187 -57.02 -93.48 -44.11
C LYS A 187 -57.17 -91.97 -44.24
N LEU A 188 -58.13 -91.48 -45.04
CA LEU A 188 -58.37 -90.05 -45.20
C LEU A 188 -58.83 -89.41 -43.88
N ALA A 189 -59.68 -90.10 -43.11
CA ALA A 189 -60.11 -89.66 -41.79
C ALA A 189 -58.95 -89.65 -40.77
N GLU A 190 -58.10 -90.69 -40.75
CA GLU A 190 -56.89 -90.75 -39.91
C GLU A 190 -55.87 -89.63 -40.28
N ASN A 191 -55.65 -89.38 -41.57
CA ASN A 191 -54.80 -88.28 -42.05
C ASN A 191 -55.38 -86.91 -41.68
N THR A 192 -56.70 -86.75 -41.74
CA THR A 192 -57.38 -85.52 -41.29
C THR A 192 -57.14 -85.29 -39.80
N LYS A 193 -57.27 -86.34 -38.97
CA LYS A 193 -57.02 -86.25 -37.52
C LYS A 193 -55.57 -85.87 -37.20
N THR A 194 -54.61 -86.45 -37.94
CA THR A 194 -53.20 -86.11 -37.82
C THR A 194 -52.96 -84.62 -38.14
N SER A 195 -53.54 -84.13 -39.24
CA SER A 195 -53.45 -82.72 -39.64
C SER A 195 -54.08 -81.78 -38.61
N LEU A 196 -55.17 -82.17 -37.97
CA LEU A 196 -55.81 -81.39 -36.89
C LEU A 196 -54.95 -81.34 -35.63
N THR A 197 -54.14 -82.37 -35.35
CA THR A 197 -53.22 -82.39 -34.21
C THR A 197 -52.05 -81.43 -34.44
N GLU A 198 -51.51 -81.39 -35.66
CA GLU A 198 -50.53 -80.38 -36.08
C GLU A 198 -51.12 -78.96 -35.99
N PHE A 199 -52.39 -78.81 -36.39
CA PHE A 199 -53.10 -77.54 -36.29
C PHE A 199 -53.25 -77.07 -34.83
N GLU A 200 -53.60 -77.96 -33.90
CA GLU A 200 -53.71 -77.60 -32.46
C GLU A 200 -52.35 -77.14 -31.90
N THR A 201 -51.25 -77.75 -32.35
CA THR A 201 -49.89 -77.31 -31.98
C THR A 201 -49.62 -75.89 -32.49
N PHE A 202 -49.94 -75.62 -33.77
CA PHE A 202 -49.78 -74.29 -34.36
C PHE A 202 -50.67 -73.23 -33.67
N LYS A 203 -51.89 -73.60 -33.29
CA LYS A 203 -52.80 -72.75 -32.52
C LYS A 203 -52.19 -72.37 -31.16
N GLN A 204 -51.65 -73.35 -30.43
CA GLN A 204 -50.98 -73.12 -29.14
C GLN A 204 -49.77 -72.19 -29.28
N GLU A 205 -48.99 -72.32 -30.37
CA GLU A 205 -47.89 -71.41 -30.67
C GLU A 205 -48.38 -69.97 -30.87
N ILE A 206 -49.47 -69.76 -31.62
CA ILE A 206 -50.05 -68.42 -31.81
C ILE A 206 -50.54 -67.84 -30.48
N GLU A 207 -51.24 -68.62 -29.66
CA GLU A 207 -51.70 -68.20 -28.34
C GLU A 207 -50.51 -67.81 -27.45
N HIS A 208 -49.45 -68.61 -27.43
CA HIS A 208 -48.25 -68.35 -26.65
C HIS A 208 -47.55 -67.05 -27.08
N VAL A 209 -47.31 -66.87 -28.38
CA VAL A 209 -46.66 -65.66 -28.91
C VAL A 209 -47.51 -64.41 -28.67
N SER A 210 -48.83 -64.53 -28.81
CA SER A 210 -49.76 -63.42 -28.57
C SER A 210 -49.78 -63.01 -27.10
N ASN A 211 -49.81 -63.97 -26.17
CA ASN A 211 -49.75 -63.70 -24.73
C ASN A 211 -48.41 -63.05 -24.32
N ASN A 212 -47.28 -63.53 -24.84
CA ASN A 212 -45.98 -62.91 -24.61
C ASN A 212 -45.94 -61.45 -25.13
N SER A 213 -46.64 -61.18 -26.24
CA SER A 213 -46.76 -59.82 -26.79
C SER A 213 -47.58 -58.90 -25.88
N VAL A 214 -48.68 -59.40 -25.29
CA VAL A 214 -49.48 -58.67 -24.30
C VAL A 214 -48.66 -58.34 -23.05
N GLU A 215 -47.87 -59.29 -22.54
CA GLU A 215 -46.98 -59.06 -21.40
C GLU A 215 -45.95 -57.98 -21.71
N SER A 216 -45.31 -58.06 -22.89
CA SER A 216 -44.35 -57.06 -23.36
C SER A 216 -44.97 -55.65 -23.46
N LEU A 217 -46.18 -55.54 -24.01
CA LEU A 217 -46.90 -54.27 -24.09
C LEU A 217 -47.28 -53.72 -22.72
N THR A 218 -47.61 -54.60 -21.77
CA THR A 218 -47.89 -54.23 -20.38
C THR A 218 -46.65 -53.60 -19.73
N MET A 219 -45.47 -54.18 -19.92
CA MET A 219 -44.21 -53.63 -19.44
C MET A 219 -43.87 -52.27 -20.10
N ILE A 220 -44.11 -52.12 -21.40
CA ILE A 220 -43.90 -50.85 -22.11
C ILE A 220 -44.85 -49.78 -21.55
N ASN A 221 -46.14 -50.10 -21.36
CA ASN A 221 -47.10 -49.15 -20.82
C ASN A 221 -46.75 -48.72 -19.38
N GLN A 222 -46.32 -49.65 -18.53
CA GLN A 222 -45.83 -49.32 -17.19
C GLN A 222 -44.63 -48.37 -17.24
N SER A 223 -43.70 -48.59 -18.17
CA SER A 223 -42.54 -47.71 -18.37
C SER A 223 -42.96 -46.32 -18.86
N MET A 224 -43.91 -46.26 -19.79
CA MET A 224 -44.44 -45.00 -20.34
C MET A 224 -45.15 -44.15 -19.28
N VAL A 225 -45.75 -44.76 -18.25
CA VAL A 225 -46.35 -44.04 -17.11
C VAL A 225 -45.30 -43.32 -16.24
N GLN A 226 -44.04 -43.78 -16.23
CA GLN A 226 -42.98 -43.16 -15.43
C GLN A 226 -42.34 -41.93 -16.11
N ILE A 227 -42.40 -41.86 -17.45
CA ILE A 227 -41.74 -40.78 -18.21
C ILE A 227 -42.30 -39.38 -17.89
N PRO A 228 -43.62 -39.16 -17.73
CA PRO A 228 -44.17 -37.87 -17.33
C PRO A 228 -43.55 -37.31 -16.03
N ASN A 229 -43.32 -38.17 -15.03
CA ASN A 229 -42.67 -37.74 -13.77
C ASN A 229 -41.23 -37.31 -14.00
N ALA A 230 -40.48 -38.03 -14.86
CA ALA A 230 -39.11 -37.65 -15.22
C ALA A 230 -39.10 -36.32 -15.99
N VAL A 231 -40.05 -36.12 -16.90
CA VAL A 231 -40.24 -34.86 -17.63
C VAL A 231 -40.48 -33.71 -16.66
N GLU A 232 -41.38 -33.87 -15.69
CA GLU A 232 -41.67 -32.84 -14.68
C GLU A 232 -40.42 -32.46 -13.87
N GLN A 233 -39.62 -33.45 -13.44
CA GLN A 233 -38.37 -33.21 -12.72
C GLN A 233 -37.36 -32.42 -13.56
N VAL A 234 -37.18 -32.78 -14.84
CA VAL A 234 -36.24 -32.06 -15.72
C VAL A 234 -36.76 -30.65 -16.01
N THR A 235 -38.06 -30.46 -16.22
CA THR A 235 -38.67 -29.13 -16.39
C THR A 235 -38.48 -28.26 -15.15
N ALA A 236 -38.67 -28.81 -13.95
CA ALA A 236 -38.41 -28.09 -12.71
C ALA A 236 -36.92 -27.68 -12.58
N GLY A 237 -36.01 -28.58 -12.93
CA GLY A 237 -34.57 -28.30 -12.96
C GLY A 237 -34.21 -27.18 -13.95
N LEU A 238 -34.76 -27.21 -15.16
CA LEU A 238 -34.57 -26.16 -16.17
C LEU A 238 -35.14 -24.81 -15.70
N SER A 239 -36.30 -24.80 -15.04
CA SER A 239 -36.86 -23.58 -14.44
C SER A 239 -35.94 -23.01 -13.34
N GLY A 240 -35.30 -23.89 -12.56
CA GLY A 240 -34.27 -23.49 -11.59
C GLY A 240 -33.06 -22.86 -12.27
N ASN A 241 -32.61 -23.40 -13.41
CA ASN A 241 -31.53 -22.83 -14.21
C ASN A 241 -31.87 -21.41 -14.69
N TYR A 242 -33.10 -21.15 -15.14
CA TYR A 242 -33.52 -19.78 -15.50
C TYR A 242 -33.37 -18.79 -14.36
N GLY A 243 -33.84 -19.16 -13.16
CA GLY A 243 -33.69 -18.30 -11.98
C GLY A 243 -32.23 -18.03 -11.65
N ALA A 244 -31.37 -19.06 -11.74
CA ALA A 244 -29.94 -18.90 -11.54
C ALA A 244 -29.30 -17.99 -12.60
N ILE A 245 -29.68 -18.12 -13.87
CA ILE A 245 -29.19 -17.28 -14.97
C ILE A 245 -29.58 -15.81 -14.76
N ASP A 246 -30.82 -15.55 -14.34
CA ASP A 246 -31.31 -14.20 -14.08
C ASP A 246 -30.54 -13.55 -12.91
N HIS A 247 -30.26 -14.32 -11.85
CA HIS A 247 -29.40 -13.86 -10.77
C HIS A 247 -27.97 -13.55 -11.24
N ILE A 248 -27.36 -14.42 -12.04
CA ILE A 248 -26.02 -14.18 -12.59
C ILE A 248 -26.02 -12.90 -13.44
N LYS A 249 -27.08 -12.64 -14.21
CA LYS A 249 -27.20 -11.42 -15.00
C LYS A 249 -27.21 -10.17 -14.12
N ILE A 250 -28.03 -10.16 -13.07
CA ILE A 250 -28.10 -9.05 -12.10
C ILE A 250 -26.74 -8.85 -11.42
N ASP A 251 -26.09 -9.93 -11.00
CA ASP A 251 -24.77 -9.89 -10.37
C ASP A 251 -23.72 -9.30 -11.32
N MET A 252 -23.77 -9.64 -12.61
CA MET A 252 -22.87 -9.07 -13.63
C MET A 252 -23.15 -7.59 -13.90
N GLU A 253 -24.40 -7.15 -13.90
CA GLU A 253 -24.74 -5.72 -14.00
C GLU A 253 -24.17 -4.94 -12.81
N SER A 254 -24.31 -5.47 -11.59
CA SER A 254 -23.70 -4.88 -10.39
C SER A 254 -22.17 -4.92 -10.44
N PHE A 255 -21.57 -5.98 -10.98
CA PHE A 255 -20.13 -6.14 -11.13
C PHE A 255 -19.57 -5.03 -12.03
N VAL A 256 -20.18 -4.80 -13.20
CA VAL A 256 -19.78 -3.71 -14.11
C VAL A 256 -19.94 -2.34 -13.45
N ALA A 257 -21.04 -2.10 -12.73
CA ALA A 257 -21.24 -0.84 -12.01
C ALA A 257 -20.15 -0.60 -10.95
N SER A 258 -19.70 -1.65 -10.25
CA SER A 258 -18.60 -1.54 -9.28
C SER A 258 -17.29 -1.09 -9.94
N PHE A 259 -16.99 -1.59 -11.14
CA PHE A 259 -15.79 -1.18 -11.89
C PHE A 259 -15.85 0.26 -12.38
N GLN A 260 -17.02 0.79 -12.70
CA GLN A 260 -17.18 2.22 -13.01
C GLN A 260 -16.84 3.10 -11.78
N GLN A 261 -17.24 2.67 -10.58
CA GLN A 261 -16.88 3.36 -9.34
C GLN A 261 -15.38 3.27 -9.04
N VAL A 262 -14.77 2.09 -9.25
CA VAL A 262 -13.32 1.93 -9.08
C VAL A 262 -12.55 2.80 -10.09
N SER A 263 -13.00 2.87 -11.34
CA SER A 263 -12.42 3.75 -12.36
C SER A 263 -12.47 5.22 -11.95
N SER A 264 -13.63 5.71 -11.48
CA SER A 264 -13.74 7.08 -10.97
C SER A 264 -12.82 7.35 -9.78
N SER A 265 -12.64 6.36 -8.91
CA SER A 265 -11.73 6.45 -7.76
C SER A 265 -10.27 6.51 -8.22
N ALA A 266 -9.88 5.68 -9.19
CA ALA A 266 -8.54 5.69 -9.77
C ALA A 266 -8.22 7.04 -10.43
N THR A 267 -9.15 7.62 -11.20
CA THR A 267 -8.99 8.98 -11.75
C THR A 267 -8.78 10.03 -10.66
N SER A 268 -9.55 9.95 -9.57
CA SER A 268 -9.42 10.89 -8.44
C SER A 268 -8.05 10.78 -7.76
N VAL A 269 -7.51 9.57 -7.63
CA VAL A 269 -6.16 9.34 -7.10
C VAL A 269 -5.11 9.90 -8.05
N THR A 270 -5.21 9.65 -9.35
CA THR A 270 -4.30 10.20 -10.36
C THR A 270 -4.28 11.73 -10.33
N ASP A 271 -5.42 12.38 -10.17
CA ASP A 271 -5.48 13.84 -10.05
C ASP A 271 -4.88 14.36 -8.73
N ALA A 272 -5.08 13.63 -7.62
CA ALA A 272 -4.41 13.96 -6.36
C ALA A 272 -2.88 13.83 -6.45
N VAL A 273 -2.39 12.82 -7.18
CA VAL A 273 -0.95 12.63 -7.45
C VAL A 273 -0.39 13.77 -8.31
N LYS A 274 -1.12 14.21 -9.35
CA LYS A 274 -0.71 15.41 -10.12
C LYS A 274 -0.60 16.65 -9.23
N GLY A 275 -1.57 16.84 -8.32
CA GLY A 275 -1.50 17.93 -7.34
C GLY A 275 -0.26 17.85 -6.44
N LYS A 276 0.21 16.63 -6.12
CA LYS A 276 1.46 16.43 -5.37
C LYS A 276 2.70 16.80 -6.18
N VAL A 277 2.74 16.47 -7.46
CA VAL A 277 3.84 16.89 -8.34
C VAL A 277 3.96 18.42 -8.42
N ASP A 278 2.83 19.13 -8.48
CA ASP A 278 2.82 20.60 -8.45
C ASP A 278 3.32 21.16 -7.10
N GLU A 279 3.03 20.48 -5.99
CA GLU A 279 3.57 20.83 -4.66
C GLU A 279 5.09 20.61 -4.59
N GLU A 280 5.60 19.51 -5.16
CA GLU A 280 7.03 19.23 -5.23
C GLU A 280 7.79 20.27 -6.08
N GLU A 281 7.21 20.73 -7.20
CA GLU A 281 7.82 21.81 -8.00
C GLU A 281 7.92 23.11 -7.20
N LYS A 282 6.90 23.44 -6.39
CA LYS A 282 6.94 24.60 -5.50
C LYS A 282 7.98 24.42 -4.40
N LEU A 283 8.09 23.22 -3.83
CA LEU A 283 9.08 22.91 -2.81
C LEU A 283 10.50 23.08 -3.35
N ALA A 284 10.78 22.58 -4.56
CA ALA A 284 12.06 22.76 -5.23
C ALA A 284 12.42 24.26 -5.43
N LYS A 285 11.45 25.09 -5.83
CA LYS A 285 11.64 26.55 -5.93
C LYS A 285 11.91 27.21 -4.58
N MET A 286 11.23 26.78 -3.53
CA MET A 286 11.48 27.29 -2.17
C MET A 286 12.88 26.92 -1.68
N MET A 287 13.35 25.71 -1.99
CA MET A 287 14.70 25.27 -1.65
C MET A 287 15.78 26.08 -2.38
N ASP A 288 15.60 26.35 -3.68
CA ASP A 288 16.52 27.23 -4.43
C ASP A 288 16.58 28.63 -3.81
N GLY A 289 15.42 29.17 -3.40
CA GLY A 289 15.34 30.43 -2.65
C GLY A 289 16.08 30.40 -1.31
N LEU A 290 15.94 29.32 -0.53
CA LEU A 290 16.68 29.13 0.73
C LEU A 290 18.19 29.07 0.51
N MET A 291 18.64 28.36 -0.53
CA MET A 291 20.06 28.32 -0.90
C MET A 291 20.59 29.71 -1.28
N GLY A 292 19.78 30.51 -1.99
CA GLY A 292 20.10 31.92 -2.26
C GLY A 292 20.26 32.74 -0.98
N GLN A 293 19.31 32.65 -0.06
CA GLN A 293 19.38 33.34 1.24
C GLN A 293 20.58 32.91 2.08
N MET A 294 20.96 31.62 2.04
CA MET A 294 22.17 31.14 2.70
C MET A 294 23.45 31.76 2.12
N SER A 295 23.50 31.96 0.81
CA SER A 295 24.64 32.62 0.17
C SER A 295 24.74 34.09 0.59
N GLU A 296 23.60 34.78 0.70
CA GLU A 296 23.54 36.15 1.23
C GLU A 296 23.98 36.21 2.70
N LEU A 297 23.51 35.29 3.55
CA LEU A 297 23.91 35.21 4.95
C LEU A 297 25.42 34.98 5.09
N ASP A 298 26.02 34.12 4.26
CA ASP A 298 27.46 33.88 4.29
C ASP A 298 28.25 35.12 3.85
N LEU A 299 27.75 35.87 2.86
CA LEU A 299 28.33 37.14 2.45
C LEU A 299 28.27 38.18 3.58
N VAL A 300 27.12 38.33 4.24
CA VAL A 300 26.95 39.25 5.38
C VAL A 300 27.89 38.85 6.52
N ARG A 301 27.97 37.56 6.85
CA ARG A 301 28.89 37.02 7.86
C ARG A 301 30.35 37.35 7.52
N GLN A 302 30.76 37.15 6.26
CA GLN A 302 32.12 37.47 5.83
C GLN A 302 32.43 38.97 5.91
N GLN A 303 31.49 39.83 5.49
CA GLN A 303 31.63 41.28 5.61
C GLN A 303 31.73 41.71 7.07
N MET A 304 30.92 41.10 7.95
CA MET A 304 30.93 41.36 9.38
C MET A 304 32.27 40.99 10.01
N ARG A 305 32.83 39.83 9.64
CA ARG A 305 34.15 39.40 10.09
C ARG A 305 35.26 40.35 9.64
N THR A 306 35.24 40.79 8.38
CA THR A 306 36.22 41.78 7.88
C THR A 306 36.09 43.10 8.64
N LEU A 307 34.86 43.58 8.82
CA LEU A 307 34.59 44.81 9.58
C LEU A 307 35.07 44.69 11.02
N ASP A 308 34.85 43.54 11.66
CA ASP A 308 35.28 43.28 13.02
C ASP A 308 36.80 43.38 13.17
N VAL A 309 37.55 42.71 12.29
CA VAL A 309 39.03 42.79 12.25
C VAL A 309 39.52 44.21 11.97
N ASP A 310 38.89 44.92 11.03
CA ASP A 310 39.27 46.30 10.68
C ASP A 310 39.07 47.26 11.87
N ILE A 311 37.93 47.17 12.57
CA ILE A 311 37.67 48.04 13.72
C ILE A 311 38.59 47.67 14.90
N ILE A 312 38.89 46.39 15.14
CA ILE A 312 39.90 45.98 16.13
C ILE A 312 41.23 46.68 15.87
N GLN A 313 41.74 46.59 14.63
CA GLN A 313 43.02 47.19 14.25
C GLN A 313 43.00 48.71 14.40
N GLN A 314 41.91 49.35 13.95
CA GLN A 314 41.75 50.80 14.06
C GLN A 314 41.66 51.25 15.53
N ASN A 315 40.92 50.52 16.37
CA ASN A 315 40.81 50.79 17.79
C ASN A 315 42.15 50.61 18.50
N GLN A 316 42.86 49.52 18.21
CA GLN A 316 44.18 49.28 18.77
C GLN A 316 45.13 50.44 18.46
N ALA A 317 45.19 50.89 17.21
CA ALA A 317 46.04 52.02 16.80
C ALA A 317 45.63 53.32 17.51
N ALA A 318 44.33 53.62 17.56
CA ALA A 318 43.82 54.83 18.23
C ALA A 318 44.07 54.80 19.75
N TYR A 319 43.92 53.64 20.38
CA TYR A 319 44.17 53.45 21.81
C TYR A 319 45.66 53.59 22.13
N GLN A 320 46.54 52.95 21.36
CA GLN A 320 47.99 53.08 21.51
C GLN A 320 48.45 54.54 21.36
N GLN A 321 47.92 55.25 20.37
CA GLN A 321 48.20 56.67 20.19
C GLN A 321 47.74 57.49 21.41
N PHE A 322 46.52 57.26 21.88
CA PHE A 322 45.97 57.95 23.06
C PHE A 322 46.84 57.72 24.30
N LEU A 323 47.26 56.48 24.57
CA LEU A 323 48.15 56.16 25.70
C LEU A 323 49.50 56.87 25.61
N SER A 324 50.06 56.99 24.40
CA SER A 324 51.36 57.63 24.16
C SER A 324 51.38 59.13 24.48
N GLU A 325 50.22 59.79 24.46
CA GLU A 325 50.02 61.21 24.79
C GLU A 325 49.83 61.42 26.31
N ASN A 326 50.54 60.67 27.14
CA ASN A 326 50.54 60.76 28.61
C ASN A 326 49.17 60.51 29.28
N ASN A 327 48.36 59.62 28.69
CA ASN A 327 47.03 59.25 29.17
C ASN A 327 46.99 57.76 29.58
N PRO A 328 47.69 57.32 30.65
CA PRO A 328 47.74 55.91 31.03
C PRO A 328 46.36 55.32 31.35
N ILE A 329 46.21 54.01 31.21
CA ILE A 329 45.02 53.27 31.63
C ILE A 329 44.82 53.48 33.13
N GLN A 330 43.62 53.85 33.55
CA GLN A 330 43.33 54.00 34.98
C GLN A 330 43.05 52.63 35.61
N PRO A 331 43.48 52.39 36.87
CA PRO A 331 43.23 51.13 37.55
C PRO A 331 41.75 50.73 37.59
N GLU A 332 40.83 51.69 37.76
CA GLU A 332 39.38 51.45 37.76
C GLU A 332 38.86 50.90 36.43
N GLU A 333 39.40 51.39 35.31
CA GLU A 333 39.02 50.97 33.95
C GLU A 333 39.44 49.54 33.70
N LEU A 334 40.71 49.22 34.04
CA LEU A 334 41.23 47.88 33.87
C LEU A 334 40.51 46.88 34.79
N ILE A 335 40.19 47.26 36.03
CA ILE A 335 39.35 46.44 36.92
C ILE A 335 37.98 46.18 36.30
N HIS A 336 37.33 47.19 35.71
CA HIS A 336 36.03 47.04 35.07
C HIS A 336 36.08 46.05 33.89
N ILE A 337 37.07 46.20 33.00
CA ILE A 337 37.26 45.32 31.83
C ILE A 337 37.52 43.89 32.27
N LEU A 338 38.43 43.67 33.22
CA LEU A 338 38.76 42.35 33.74
C LEU A 338 37.57 41.70 34.46
N THR A 339 36.76 42.48 35.18
CA THR A 339 35.54 41.98 35.83
C THR A 339 34.47 41.60 34.81
N SER A 340 34.32 42.40 33.75
CA SER A 340 33.42 42.10 32.64
C SER A 340 33.86 40.82 31.91
N ALA A 341 35.16 40.64 31.69
CA ALA A 341 35.72 39.44 31.06
C ALA A 341 35.39 38.17 31.85
N LEU A 342 35.61 38.18 33.17
CA LEU A 342 35.23 37.05 34.05
C LEU A 342 33.76 36.68 33.91
N LYS A 343 32.87 37.67 33.94
CA LYS A 343 31.42 37.45 33.81
C LYS A 343 31.02 36.89 32.45
N GLN A 344 31.65 37.37 31.37
CA GLN A 344 31.38 36.88 30.01
C GLN A 344 31.88 35.45 29.81
N HIS A 345 33.04 35.10 30.38
CA HIS A 345 33.56 33.72 30.35
C HIS A 345 32.74 32.76 31.22
N GLU A 346 32.19 33.22 32.35
CA GLU A 346 31.21 32.46 33.13
C GLU A 346 29.99 32.11 32.28
N HIS A 347 29.40 33.10 31.60
CA HIS A 347 28.28 32.88 30.70
C HIS A 347 28.64 31.95 29.51
N TRP A 348 29.84 32.09 28.96
CA TRP A 348 30.33 31.21 27.89
C TRP A 348 30.47 29.74 28.35
N LEU A 349 30.92 29.51 29.60
CA LEU A 349 30.95 28.19 30.21
C LEU A 349 29.56 27.62 30.50
N ASP A 350 28.61 28.48 30.88
CA ASP A 350 27.21 28.09 31.06
C ASP A 350 26.64 27.60 29.72
N THR A 351 26.86 28.34 28.62
CA THR A 351 26.47 27.90 27.27
C THR A 351 27.09 26.56 26.88
N LEU A 352 28.37 26.32 27.22
CA LEU A 352 28.97 25.00 27.00
C LEU A 352 28.34 23.90 27.86
N SER A 353 27.95 24.23 29.09
CA SER A 353 27.25 23.29 29.97
C SER A 353 25.88 22.96 29.37
N ASP A 354 25.13 23.96 28.89
CA ASP A 354 23.86 23.79 28.19
C ASP A 354 24.01 22.93 26.92
N ILE A 355 25.08 23.11 26.14
CA ILE A 355 25.39 22.29 24.94
C ILE A 355 25.54 20.81 25.32
N VAL A 356 26.19 20.51 26.45
CA VAL A 356 26.36 19.13 26.92
C VAL A 356 25.06 18.58 27.49
N GLU A 357 24.36 19.35 28.34
CA GLU A 357 23.11 18.93 28.98
C GLU A 357 21.98 18.69 27.98
N LEU A 358 21.84 19.58 27.00
CA LEU A 358 20.84 19.46 25.93
C LEU A 358 21.29 18.53 24.81
N ASN A 359 22.58 18.19 24.77
CA ASN A 359 23.24 17.48 23.67
C ASN A 359 22.93 18.10 22.29
N GLN A 360 22.96 19.44 22.23
CA GLN A 360 22.62 20.22 21.05
C GLN A 360 23.65 21.33 20.86
N ARG A 361 23.93 21.67 19.60
CA ARG A 361 24.77 22.83 19.30
C ARG A 361 24.01 24.11 19.61
N LEU A 362 24.67 25.05 20.28
CA LEU A 362 24.19 26.41 20.52
C LEU A 362 25.20 27.42 19.94
N PRO A 363 24.77 28.65 19.61
CA PRO A 363 25.68 29.70 19.16
C PRO A 363 26.74 30.00 20.24
N ILE A 364 28.01 29.78 19.92
CA ILE A 364 29.12 30.06 20.83
C ILE A 364 30.36 30.52 20.06
N GLN A 365 31.03 31.58 20.56
CA GLN A 365 32.28 32.08 19.98
C GLN A 365 33.45 31.18 20.38
N THR A 366 34.09 30.54 19.41
CA THR A 366 35.24 29.66 19.64
C THR A 366 36.57 30.31 19.25
N ASP A 367 36.55 31.49 18.63
CA ASP A 367 37.75 32.27 18.36
C ASP A 367 38.01 33.22 19.56
N SER A 368 39.12 33.01 20.25
CA SER A 368 39.53 33.81 21.42
C SER A 368 39.75 35.28 21.10
N HIS A 369 40.09 35.61 19.86
CA HIS A 369 40.40 36.98 19.45
C HIS A 369 39.15 37.78 19.07
N HIS A 370 38.06 37.09 18.70
CA HIS A 370 36.77 37.68 18.33
C HIS A 370 35.73 37.54 19.45
N CYS A 371 36.17 37.12 20.65
CA CYS A 371 35.35 37.15 21.84
C CYS A 371 35.43 38.54 22.48
N ALA A 372 34.43 38.90 23.28
CA ALA A 372 34.33 40.22 23.87
C ALA A 372 35.60 40.63 24.65
N PHE A 373 36.22 39.72 25.42
CA PHE A 373 37.52 39.99 26.07
C PHE A 373 38.69 40.05 25.08
N GLY A 374 38.69 39.24 24.03
CA GLY A 374 39.71 39.25 22.96
C GLY A 374 39.90 40.63 22.33
N HIS A 375 38.81 41.35 22.05
CA HIS A 375 38.86 42.72 21.54
C HIS A 375 39.59 43.68 22.51
N TYR A 376 39.31 43.58 23.81
CA TYR A 376 40.03 44.37 24.81
C TYR A 376 41.49 43.92 24.94
N TYR A 377 41.75 42.62 24.91
CA TYR A 377 43.09 42.07 25.03
C TYR A 377 44.02 42.55 23.90
N GLN A 378 43.51 42.57 22.66
CA GLN A 378 44.25 43.05 21.49
C GLN A 378 44.44 44.57 21.46
N ALA A 379 43.46 45.33 21.95
CA ALA A 379 43.50 46.79 21.91
C ALA A 379 44.36 47.42 23.02
N LEU A 380 44.51 46.75 24.16
CA LEU A 380 45.18 47.29 25.35
C LEU A 380 46.63 46.82 25.48
N GLU A 381 47.54 47.77 25.73
CA GLU A 381 48.92 47.48 26.14
C GLU A 381 49.12 47.86 27.60
N ILE A 382 49.49 46.88 28.43
CA ILE A 382 49.71 47.08 29.87
C ILE A 382 51.20 47.31 30.14
N ILE A 383 51.53 48.52 30.59
CA ILE A 383 52.88 48.95 30.99
C ILE A 383 52.94 49.01 32.53
N ASP A 384 53.01 47.86 33.17
CA ASP A 384 53.20 47.72 34.63
C ASP A 384 54.10 46.50 34.91
N PRO A 385 55.26 46.66 35.59
CA PRO A 385 56.22 45.58 35.80
C PRO A 385 55.67 44.32 36.48
N VAL A 386 54.59 44.45 37.26
CA VAL A 386 53.92 43.35 37.96
C VAL A 386 52.81 42.74 37.10
N LEU A 387 52.06 43.55 36.36
CA LEU A 387 50.93 43.07 35.56
C LEU A 387 51.34 42.55 34.18
N THR A 388 52.38 43.09 33.54
CA THR A 388 52.79 42.68 32.18
C THR A 388 53.06 41.17 32.05
N PRO A 389 53.78 40.49 32.97
CA PRO A 389 53.95 39.04 32.90
C PRO A 389 52.65 38.26 33.08
N ILE A 390 51.70 38.78 33.86
CA ILE A 390 50.39 38.13 34.09
C ILE A 390 49.49 38.32 32.87
N TRP A 391 49.51 39.51 32.25
CA TRP A 391 48.78 39.82 31.03
C TRP A 391 49.19 38.91 29.87
N GLN A 392 50.50 38.71 29.66
CA GLN A 392 51.00 37.78 28.63
C GLN A 392 50.66 36.32 28.91
N ALA A 393 50.60 35.90 30.18
CA ALA A 393 50.20 34.55 30.54
C ALA A 393 48.71 34.27 30.26
N VAL A 394 47.86 35.30 30.41
CA VAL A 394 46.42 35.25 30.15
C VAL A 394 46.11 34.90 28.69
N GLU A 395 46.88 35.40 27.71
CA GLU A 395 46.70 35.10 26.28
C GLU A 395 46.70 33.61 25.98
N LYS A 396 47.78 32.93 26.39
CA LYS A 396 47.96 31.51 26.13
C LYS A 396 46.88 30.66 26.79
N GLU A 397 46.44 31.05 27.99
CA GLU A 397 45.38 30.34 28.72
C GLU A 397 43.99 30.63 28.13
N HIS A 398 43.78 31.83 27.61
CA HIS A 398 42.55 32.24 26.93
C HIS A 398 42.37 31.50 25.61
N ASP A 399 43.44 31.40 24.80
CA ASP A 399 43.44 30.60 23.57
C ASP A 399 43.15 29.12 23.87
N ALA A 400 43.84 28.56 24.87
CA ALA A 400 43.63 27.18 25.29
C ALA A 400 42.20 26.93 25.82
N LEU A 401 41.58 27.93 26.46
CA LEU A 401 40.19 27.84 26.91
C LEU A 401 39.25 27.71 25.72
N HIS A 402 39.36 28.61 24.74
CA HIS A 402 38.54 28.60 23.54
C HIS A 402 38.78 27.34 22.68
N GLU A 403 40.03 26.92 22.50
CA GLU A 403 40.37 25.69 21.78
C GLU A 403 39.76 24.44 22.45
N SER A 404 39.70 24.41 23.79
CA SER A 404 39.12 23.28 24.51
C SER A 404 37.62 23.07 24.24
N SER A 405 36.91 24.10 23.77
CA SER A 405 35.49 23.98 23.39
C SER A 405 35.28 23.11 22.15
N HIS A 406 36.26 23.02 21.26
CA HIS A 406 36.14 22.24 20.02
C HIS A 406 35.92 20.75 20.29
N ASP A 407 36.57 20.19 21.32
CA ASP A 407 36.39 18.80 21.74
C ASP A 407 34.94 18.52 22.18
N ILE A 408 34.29 19.49 22.83
CA ILE A 408 32.88 19.39 23.25
C ILE A 408 31.97 19.40 22.01
N LEU A 409 32.17 20.38 21.12
CA LEU A 409 31.37 20.58 19.92
C LEU A 409 31.48 19.41 18.93
N ALA A 410 32.64 18.77 18.82
CA ALA A 410 32.88 17.64 17.91
C ALA A 410 32.10 16.37 18.29
N ASN A 411 31.72 16.24 19.56
CA ASN A 411 31.05 15.07 20.12
C ASN A 411 29.53 15.24 20.36
N VAL A 412 28.98 16.41 20.03
CA VAL A 412 27.52 16.65 20.06
C VAL A 412 26.79 15.65 19.18
N GLY A 413 25.78 14.99 19.75
CA GLY A 413 24.99 13.95 19.09
C GLY A 413 25.72 12.62 18.88
N LYS A 414 26.94 12.45 19.42
CA LYS A 414 27.76 11.22 19.24
C LYS A 414 28.06 10.51 20.56
N GLU A 415 28.81 11.15 21.46
CA GLU A 415 29.32 10.53 22.69
C GLU A 415 29.28 11.51 23.88
N GLU A 416 28.20 11.45 24.64
CA GLU A 416 27.95 12.31 25.82
C GLU A 416 29.06 12.19 26.88
N ALA A 417 29.59 10.98 27.10
CA ALA A 417 30.69 10.75 28.04
C ALA A 417 31.97 11.51 27.65
N LYS A 418 32.28 11.62 26.35
CA LYS A 418 33.43 12.41 25.88
C LYS A 418 33.18 13.92 26.02
N GLN A 419 31.95 14.37 25.82
CA GLN A 419 31.58 15.77 26.05
C GLN A 419 31.74 16.17 27.50
N GLN A 420 31.31 15.33 28.44
CA GLN A 420 31.45 15.61 29.87
C GLN A 420 32.91 15.71 30.30
N VAL A 421 33.77 14.80 29.83
CA VAL A 421 35.22 14.84 30.09
C VAL A 421 35.86 16.10 29.50
N ALA A 422 35.47 16.49 28.28
CA ALA A 422 35.94 17.72 27.65
C ALA A 422 35.48 18.96 28.43
N LEU A 423 34.23 19.01 28.90
CA LEU A 423 33.70 20.10 29.73
C LEU A 423 34.45 20.24 31.05
N GLU A 424 34.79 19.13 31.71
CA GLU A 424 35.62 19.16 32.93
C GLU A 424 37.02 19.73 32.67
N LYS A 425 37.65 19.36 31.55
CA LYS A 425 38.93 19.92 31.11
C LYS A 425 38.82 21.44 30.86
N THR A 426 37.79 21.88 30.14
CA THR A 426 37.51 23.31 29.89
C THR A 426 37.28 24.08 31.19
N ARG A 427 36.48 23.55 32.14
CA ARG A 427 36.27 24.16 33.46
C ARG A 427 37.57 24.29 34.25
N LYS A 428 38.50 23.33 34.13
CA LYS A 428 39.81 23.40 34.78
C LYS A 428 40.68 24.53 34.20
N ILE A 429 40.70 24.69 32.88
CA ILE A 429 41.43 25.78 32.21
C ILE A 429 40.83 27.13 32.61
N SER A 430 39.50 27.26 32.59
CA SER A 430 38.81 28.50 32.98
C SER A 430 39.11 28.91 34.44
N LYS A 431 39.20 27.95 35.37
CA LYS A 431 39.60 28.24 36.76
C LYS A 431 41.01 28.80 36.86
N GLN A 432 41.95 28.33 36.03
CA GLN A 432 43.32 28.84 35.99
C GLN A 432 43.36 30.27 35.43
N LEU A 433 42.70 30.50 34.29
CA LEU A 433 42.57 31.82 33.67
C LEU A 433 41.93 32.83 34.64
N SER A 434 40.83 32.45 35.28
CA SER A 434 40.13 33.27 36.27
C SER A 434 41.02 33.61 37.46
N ALA A 435 41.90 32.71 37.89
CA ALA A 435 42.84 32.98 38.97
C ALA A 435 43.89 34.04 38.57
N HIS A 436 44.36 34.03 37.33
CA HIS A 436 45.27 35.07 36.83
C HIS A 436 44.58 36.44 36.70
N ILE A 437 43.37 36.49 36.16
CA ILE A 437 42.59 37.73 36.09
C ILE A 437 42.31 38.29 37.49
N ASN A 438 41.91 37.45 38.45
CA ASN A 438 41.69 37.88 39.83
C ASN A 438 42.97 38.39 40.51
N LYS A 439 44.15 37.82 40.23
CA LYS A 439 45.43 38.35 40.72
C LYS A 439 45.69 39.77 40.21
N MET A 440 45.38 40.05 38.94
CA MET A 440 45.49 41.39 38.36
C MET A 440 44.53 42.37 39.05
N ILE A 441 43.26 42.00 39.21
CA ILE A 441 42.24 42.81 39.89
C ILE A 441 42.69 43.14 41.32
N ASN A 442 43.14 42.15 42.09
CA ASN A 442 43.59 42.34 43.47
C ASN A 442 44.82 43.27 43.55
N HIS A 443 45.76 43.16 42.61
CA HIS A 443 46.91 44.06 42.54
C HIS A 443 46.47 45.51 42.32
N LEU A 444 45.61 45.75 41.32
CA LEU A 444 45.06 47.07 41.00
C LEU A 444 44.27 47.67 42.16
N GLN A 445 43.47 46.86 42.87
CA GLN A 445 42.73 47.28 44.06
C GLN A 445 43.66 47.64 45.23
N SER A 446 44.78 46.91 45.41
CA SER A 446 45.74 47.21 46.47
C SER A 446 46.52 48.50 46.24
N GLN A 447 46.88 48.81 44.99
CA GLN A 447 47.53 50.08 44.63
C GLN A 447 46.66 51.29 45.00
N ARG A 448 45.34 51.14 44.89
CA ARG A 448 44.31 52.14 45.25
C ARG A 448 44.19 52.42 46.75
N GLN A 449 44.64 51.51 47.62
CA GLN A 449 44.61 51.70 49.08
C GLN A 449 45.87 52.41 49.62
N THR A 450 46.92 52.52 48.78
CA THR A 450 48.22 53.12 49.10
C THR A 450 48.46 54.51 48.52
N VAL A 451 47.53 55.02 47.70
CA VAL A 451 47.50 56.37 47.10
C VAL A 451 46.29 57.11 47.67
#